data_AF-A0A920GI25-F1
#
_entry.id   AF-A0A920GI25-F1
#
_cell.length_a   1.000
_cell.length_b   1.000
_cell.length_c   1.000
_cell.angle_alpha   90.00
_cell.angle_beta   90.00
_cell.angle_gamma   90.00
#
_symmetry.space_group_name_H-M   'P 1'
#
loop_
_entity.id
_entity.type
_entity.pdbx_description
1 polymer ?
#
loop_
_entity_poly.entity_id
_entity_poly.type
_entity_poly.pdbx_seq_one_letter_code
_entity_poly.pdbx_strand_id
1 'polypeptide(L)'
;MSMTHNQQFRQLCENVRKTHPTPLLGCISDAPLTQPRVLQAHGCFGHIITQSITHSETRDLWYNCRNKTELNGLLYVIDRLPEGITECVSINMTAEEGLSSSSFQPIIPAKRRRNCYRIDKDQMVIEVTRGRSEVYDILTHLTFLYIEADKICNRVYISSSKQTIREWQKIEATATSTKTVGKNELESTMAYLAQLLECTYNEATDFYNRFQTPNNPYRFIRLIYHMVRVAINERSNGNKRVITFSAMLRDQIGHHIHGERWANQLYKALTTQTR
;
A
#
# COMPACT_ATOMS: atom_id res chain seq x y z
N MET A 1 2.85 -1.78 31.80
CA MET A 1 2.41 -0.72 30.86
C MET A 1 2.13 -1.39 29.52
N SER A 2 0.87 -1.50 29.12
CA SER A 2 0.49 -2.02 27.81
C SER A 2 0.99 -1.08 26.72
N MET A 3 1.73 -1.60 25.74
CA MET A 3 2.09 -0.81 24.57
C MET A 3 0.83 -0.45 23.78
N THR A 4 0.75 0.78 23.31
CA THR A 4 -0.32 1.20 22.41
C THR A 4 -0.23 0.44 21.08
N HIS A 5 -1.35 0.18 20.40
CA HIS A 5 -1.38 -0.56 19.13
C HIS A 5 -0.50 0.10 18.04
N ASN A 6 -0.32 1.43 18.10
CA ASN A 6 0.58 2.19 17.23
C ASN A 6 2.07 1.90 17.53
N GLN A 7 2.42 1.67 18.81
CA GLN A 7 3.76 1.21 19.19
C GLN A 7 3.99 -0.24 18.77
N GLN A 8 2.97 -1.10 18.84
CA GLN A 8 3.06 -2.47 18.33
C GLN A 8 3.28 -2.49 16.82
N PHE A 9 2.58 -1.66 16.04
CA PHE A 9 2.79 -1.55 14.60
C PHE A 9 4.18 -1.00 14.25
N ARG A 10 4.66 0.03 14.95
CA ARG A 10 6.04 0.53 14.78
C ARG A 10 7.06 -0.54 15.12
N GLN A 11 6.86 -1.28 16.19
CA GLN A 11 7.75 -2.34 16.60
C GLN A 11 7.70 -3.52 15.62
N LEU A 12 6.55 -3.79 15.00
CA LEU A 12 6.43 -4.78 13.93
C LEU A 12 7.17 -4.34 12.66
N CYS A 13 7.03 -3.07 12.27
CA CYS A 13 7.81 -2.49 11.15
C CYS A 13 9.32 -2.48 11.44
N GLU A 14 9.71 -2.17 12.68
CA GLU A 14 11.10 -2.22 13.12
C GLU A 14 11.62 -3.65 13.21
N ASN A 15 10.81 -4.61 13.64
CA ASN A 15 11.18 -6.01 13.71
C ASN A 15 11.37 -6.60 12.32
N VAL A 16 10.48 -6.30 11.36
CA VAL A 16 10.69 -6.67 9.93
C VAL A 16 11.98 -6.05 9.38
N ARG A 17 12.28 -4.79 9.77
CA ARG A 17 13.54 -4.11 9.40
C ARG A 17 14.77 -4.74 10.09
N LYS A 18 14.61 -5.36 11.27
CA LYS A 18 15.69 -6.01 12.06
C LYS A 18 15.89 -7.48 11.71
N THR A 19 14.85 -8.22 11.35
CA THR A 19 14.93 -9.66 10.98
C THR A 19 15.49 -9.87 9.58
N HIS A 20 15.51 -8.83 8.73
CA HIS A 20 16.19 -8.83 7.44
C HIS A 20 17.27 -7.73 7.38
N PRO A 21 18.38 -7.85 8.14
CA PRO A 21 19.32 -6.75 8.33
C PRO A 21 20.39 -6.61 7.24
N THR A 22 20.55 -7.55 6.28
CA THR A 22 21.44 -7.41 5.09
C THR A 22 21.33 -8.64 4.14
N PRO A 23 21.83 -8.53 2.88
CA PRO A 23 21.04 -8.40 1.66
C PRO A 23 20.45 -9.72 1.13
N LEU A 24 19.37 -9.64 0.35
CA LEU A 24 18.92 -10.73 -0.53
C LEU A 24 19.92 -10.92 -1.68
N LEU A 25 21.12 -11.41 -1.34
CA LEU A 25 22.28 -11.58 -2.23
C LEU A 25 22.79 -13.02 -2.10
N GLY A 26 22.18 -13.91 -2.87
CA GLY A 26 22.66 -15.29 -3.03
C GLY A 26 22.29 -15.92 -4.38
N CYS A 27 21.49 -15.27 -5.22
CA CYS A 27 20.96 -15.88 -6.45
C CYS A 27 21.21 -15.04 -7.72
N ILE A 28 22.26 -14.20 -7.76
CA ILE A 28 22.60 -13.40 -8.96
C ILE A 28 23.90 -13.88 -9.63
N SER A 29 24.24 -15.16 -9.52
CA SER A 29 25.17 -15.78 -10.47
C SER A 29 24.45 -16.94 -11.14
N ASP A 30 24.48 -16.93 -12.48
CA ASP A 30 24.14 -18.05 -13.37
C ASP A 30 22.68 -18.13 -13.87
N ALA A 31 22.31 -17.27 -14.82
CA ALA A 31 21.34 -17.64 -15.86
C ALA A 31 21.54 -16.82 -17.15
N PRO A 32 21.62 -17.45 -18.34
CA PRO A 32 21.96 -16.78 -19.60
C PRO A 32 20.77 -16.06 -20.24
N LEU A 33 21.07 -14.95 -20.91
CA LEU A 33 20.17 -14.10 -21.68
C LEU A 33 19.87 -14.71 -23.06
N THR A 34 18.68 -15.28 -23.27
CA THR A 34 18.13 -15.43 -24.64
C THR A 34 16.60 -15.58 -24.66
N GLN A 35 15.96 -14.67 -25.42
CA GLN A 35 14.65 -14.69 -26.08
C GLN A 35 13.39 -14.12 -25.37
N PRO A 36 12.48 -13.48 -26.15
CA PRO A 36 11.49 -12.54 -25.63
C PRO A 36 10.11 -13.19 -25.44
N ARG A 37 9.59 -13.15 -24.22
CA ARG A 37 8.18 -13.45 -23.91
C ARG A 37 7.68 -12.53 -22.80
N VAL A 38 6.95 -11.49 -23.19
CA VAL A 38 6.06 -10.63 -22.38
C VAL A 38 6.08 -10.88 -20.87
N LEU A 39 6.84 -10.05 -20.15
CA LEU A 39 7.16 -10.17 -18.72
C LEU A 39 6.47 -9.06 -17.93
N GLN A 40 5.47 -9.34 -17.06
CA GLN A 40 5.66 -9.79 -15.68
C GLN A 40 6.94 -9.23 -15.03
N ALA A 41 6.80 -8.10 -14.33
CA ALA A 41 7.74 -7.51 -13.38
C ALA A 41 9.23 -7.82 -13.67
N HIS A 42 9.75 -7.31 -14.79
CA HIS A 42 11.18 -7.38 -15.07
C HIS A 42 11.92 -6.13 -14.60
N GLY A 43 12.31 -6.22 -13.34
CA GLY A 43 13.61 -5.80 -12.84
C GLY A 43 13.93 -6.71 -11.65
N CYS A 44 15.16 -7.23 -11.52
CA CYS A 44 15.55 -8.16 -10.45
C CYS A 44 15.15 -7.68 -9.03
N PHE A 45 14.95 -6.38 -8.83
CA PHE A 45 14.43 -5.81 -7.59
C PHE A 45 12.95 -6.12 -7.31
N GLY A 46 12.10 -6.10 -8.33
CA GLY A 46 10.67 -6.41 -8.21
C GLY A 46 10.44 -7.91 -7.95
N HIS A 47 11.26 -8.77 -8.56
CA HIS A 47 11.17 -10.21 -8.36
C HIS A 47 11.51 -10.62 -6.91
N ILE A 48 12.49 -9.95 -6.29
CA ILE A 48 12.90 -10.23 -4.91
C ILE A 48 11.82 -9.78 -3.91
N ILE A 49 11.20 -8.61 -4.08
CA ILE A 49 10.13 -8.15 -3.18
C ILE A 49 8.86 -8.99 -3.38
N THR A 50 8.55 -9.36 -4.62
CA THR A 50 7.38 -10.21 -4.91
C THR A 50 7.60 -11.63 -4.39
N GLN A 51 8.78 -12.25 -4.59
CA GLN A 51 9.10 -13.59 -4.07
C GLN A 51 9.19 -13.66 -2.54
N SER A 52 9.62 -12.57 -1.88
CA SER A 52 9.61 -12.46 -0.41
C SER A 52 8.18 -12.45 0.16
N ILE A 53 7.22 -11.95 -0.60
CA ILE A 53 5.81 -11.81 -0.23
C ILE A 53 4.97 -13.02 -0.72
N THR A 54 5.47 -13.80 -1.69
CA THR A 54 4.78 -14.98 -2.25
C THR A 54 5.31 -16.33 -1.75
N HIS A 55 6.22 -16.38 -0.77
CA HIS A 55 6.37 -17.62 0.00
C HIS A 55 5.09 -17.82 0.82
N SER A 56 4.37 -18.90 0.52
CA SER A 56 3.11 -19.27 1.17
C SER A 56 3.22 -19.25 2.70
N GLU A 57 4.40 -19.56 3.24
CA GLU A 57 4.67 -19.66 4.67
C GLU A 57 4.70 -18.30 5.40
N THR A 58 5.14 -17.21 4.75
CA THR A 58 5.10 -15.86 5.37
C THR A 58 3.74 -15.20 5.21
N ARG A 59 2.98 -15.58 4.17
CA ARG A 59 1.58 -15.17 4.01
C ARG A 59 0.75 -15.66 5.18
N ASP A 60 0.87 -16.93 5.56
CA ASP A 60 0.04 -17.54 6.60
C ASP A 60 0.35 -17.03 8.04
N LEU A 61 1.60 -16.66 8.33
CA LEU A 61 1.96 -16.06 9.63
C LEU A 61 1.47 -14.61 9.78
N TRP A 62 1.38 -13.85 8.68
CA TRP A 62 0.83 -12.49 8.68
C TRP A 62 -0.70 -12.47 8.57
N TYR A 63 -1.28 -13.45 7.85
CA TYR A 63 -2.73 -13.61 7.65
C TYR A 63 -3.46 -14.03 8.94
N ASN A 64 -2.77 -14.71 9.86
CA ASN A 64 -3.31 -15.08 11.18
C ASN A 64 -3.36 -13.92 12.19
N CYS A 65 -2.95 -12.71 11.82
CA CYS A 65 -2.99 -11.54 12.68
C CYS A 65 -4.40 -10.90 12.66
N ARG A 66 -5.36 -11.59 13.34
CA ARG A 66 -6.79 -11.26 13.54
C ARG A 66 -7.58 -10.99 12.25
N ASN A 67 -8.71 -11.68 12.10
CA ASN A 67 -9.67 -11.36 11.05
C ASN A 67 -10.05 -9.87 11.11
N LYS A 68 -10.28 -9.31 12.30
CA LYS A 68 -10.63 -7.89 12.52
C LYS A 68 -9.73 -6.93 11.74
N THR A 69 -10.36 -6.01 11.00
CA THR A 69 -9.69 -4.96 10.24
C THR A 69 -8.99 -3.96 11.18
N GLU A 70 -7.74 -3.59 10.87
CA GLU A 70 -6.99 -2.64 11.69
C GLU A 70 -7.18 -1.18 11.22
N LEU A 71 -8.23 -0.56 11.75
CA LEU A 71 -8.63 0.83 11.47
C LEU A 71 -7.64 1.90 11.95
N ASN A 72 -6.90 1.67 13.05
CA ASN A 72 -5.87 2.61 13.50
C ASN A 72 -4.65 2.59 12.56
N GLY A 73 -4.26 1.41 12.10
CA GLY A 73 -3.23 1.24 11.09
C GLY A 73 -3.65 1.87 9.76
N LEU A 74 -4.92 1.72 9.38
CA LEU A 74 -5.47 2.35 8.19
C LEU A 74 -5.39 3.87 8.28
N LEU A 75 -5.79 4.48 9.39
CA LEU A 75 -5.66 5.93 9.57
C LEU A 75 -4.20 6.38 9.46
N TYR A 76 -3.28 5.65 10.09
CA TYR A 76 -1.85 5.95 10.04
C TYR A 76 -1.29 5.93 8.61
N VAL A 77 -1.70 4.95 7.80
CA VAL A 77 -1.27 4.79 6.42
C VAL A 77 -1.87 5.86 5.51
N ILE A 78 -3.16 6.14 5.65
CA ILE A 78 -3.88 7.09 4.80
C ILE A 78 -3.39 8.53 4.97
N ASP A 79 -2.97 8.92 6.18
CA ASP A 79 -2.35 10.23 6.40
C ASP A 79 -1.01 10.41 5.68
N ARG A 80 -0.37 9.32 5.25
CA ARG A 80 0.96 9.32 4.62
C ARG A 80 0.92 9.02 3.14
N LEU A 81 -0.18 8.53 2.62
CA LEU A 81 -0.39 8.32 1.20
C LEU A 81 -1.15 9.51 0.59
N PRO A 82 -0.98 9.78 -0.71
CA PRO A 82 -1.76 10.80 -1.39
C PRO A 82 -3.25 10.44 -1.42
N GLU A 83 -4.09 11.48 -1.44
CA GLU A 83 -5.53 11.32 -1.60
C GLU A 83 -5.86 10.69 -2.96
N GLY A 84 -6.84 9.77 -2.99
CA GLY A 84 -7.25 9.06 -4.20
C GLY A 84 -6.42 7.83 -4.54
N ILE A 85 -5.36 7.50 -3.79
CA ILE A 85 -4.51 6.33 -4.09
C ILE A 85 -5.26 5.00 -4.08
N THR A 86 -6.33 4.90 -3.28
CA THR A 86 -7.16 3.69 -3.16
C THR A 86 -7.98 3.40 -4.41
N GLU A 87 -8.14 4.38 -5.29
CA GLU A 87 -8.85 4.23 -6.56
C GLU A 87 -7.94 3.67 -7.66
N CYS A 88 -6.62 3.83 -7.52
CA CYS A 88 -5.67 3.50 -8.55
C CYS A 88 -5.28 2.01 -8.54
N VAL A 89 -5.21 1.42 -9.73
CA VAL A 89 -4.73 0.05 -9.94
C VAL A 89 -3.22 0.03 -10.16
N SER A 90 -2.67 1.07 -10.78
CA SER A 90 -1.25 1.18 -11.07
C SER A 90 -0.62 2.37 -10.35
N ILE A 91 0.49 2.10 -9.67
CA ILE A 91 1.27 3.10 -8.94
C ILE A 91 2.69 3.09 -9.51
N ASN A 92 3.13 4.25 -9.99
CA ASN A 92 4.45 4.41 -10.58
C ASN A 92 5.30 5.27 -9.64
N MET A 93 6.45 4.73 -9.23
CA MET A 93 7.43 5.48 -8.45
C MET A 93 8.51 6.00 -9.40
N THR A 94 8.72 7.32 -9.38
CA THR A 94 9.66 8.01 -10.25
C THR A 94 10.65 8.82 -9.42
N ALA A 95 11.81 9.12 -9.99
CA ALA A 95 12.64 10.18 -9.44
C ALA A 95 12.08 11.55 -9.89
N GLU A 96 12.78 12.64 -9.58
CA GLU A 96 12.43 13.98 -10.07
C GLU A 96 12.67 14.06 -11.59
N GLU A 97 11.64 13.66 -12.35
CA GLU A 97 11.67 13.54 -13.82
C GLU A 97 10.92 14.70 -14.51
N GLY A 98 10.70 15.79 -13.78
CA GLY A 98 10.14 17.03 -14.33
C GLY A 98 8.61 17.07 -14.43
N LEU A 99 7.87 16.15 -13.78
CA LEU A 99 6.40 16.23 -13.71
C LEU A 99 5.93 17.53 -13.04
N SER A 100 6.76 18.13 -12.19
CA SER A 100 6.53 19.44 -11.59
C SER A 100 6.36 20.58 -12.62
N SER A 101 6.91 20.45 -13.83
CA SER A 101 6.80 21.45 -14.90
C SER A 101 5.54 21.30 -15.77
N SER A 102 4.76 20.26 -15.53
CA SER A 102 3.56 19.96 -16.31
C SER A 102 2.30 20.65 -15.76
N SER A 103 1.16 20.45 -16.42
CA SER A 103 -0.15 20.94 -15.96
C SER A 103 -0.76 20.13 -14.80
N PHE A 104 -0.12 19.04 -14.36
CA PHE A 104 -0.67 18.19 -13.29
C PHE A 104 -0.54 18.88 -11.92
N GLN A 105 -1.64 18.87 -11.15
CA GLN A 105 -1.65 19.44 -9.81
C GLN A 105 -0.99 18.48 -8.80
N PRO A 106 -0.02 18.93 -8.00
CA PRO A 106 0.63 18.09 -7.00
C PRO A 106 -0.32 17.79 -5.84
N ILE A 107 -0.47 16.51 -5.51
CA ILE A 107 -1.19 16.00 -4.34
C ILE A 107 -0.16 15.69 -3.26
N ILE A 108 -0.16 16.47 -2.17
CA ILE A 108 0.80 16.32 -1.07
C ILE A 108 0.12 15.61 0.11
N PRO A 109 0.65 14.45 0.58
CA PRO A 109 0.12 13.77 1.75
C PRO A 109 0.20 14.62 3.04
N ALA A 110 -0.74 14.44 3.95
CA ALA A 110 -0.82 15.24 5.18
C ALA A 110 0.41 15.13 6.09
N LYS A 111 0.97 13.91 6.26
CA LYS A 111 2.11 13.63 7.16
C LYS A 111 3.43 13.34 6.44
N ARG A 112 3.48 13.47 5.11
CA ARG A 112 4.67 13.25 4.28
C ARG A 112 4.74 14.30 3.19
N ARG A 113 5.86 15.03 3.14
CA ARG A 113 6.10 16.06 2.12
C ARG A 113 6.77 15.42 0.91
N ARG A 114 5.95 14.94 -0.01
CA ARG A 114 6.34 14.43 -1.33
C ARG A 114 5.30 14.83 -2.35
N ASN A 115 5.73 15.00 -3.59
CA ASN A 115 4.83 15.30 -4.68
C ASN A 115 4.29 14.00 -5.24
N CYS A 116 2.97 13.90 -5.29
CA CYS A 116 2.29 12.83 -6.00
C CYS A 116 1.44 13.47 -7.10
N TYR A 117 1.35 12.80 -8.24
CA TYR A 117 0.59 13.28 -9.38
C TYR A 117 -0.41 12.22 -9.79
N ARG A 118 -1.65 12.64 -9.99
CA ARG A 118 -2.66 11.77 -10.59
C ARG A 118 -2.63 11.96 -12.10
N ILE A 119 -2.20 10.92 -12.80
CA ILE A 119 -2.10 10.94 -14.27
C ILE A 119 -3.45 10.59 -14.89
N ASP A 120 -4.10 9.56 -14.36
CA ASP A 120 -5.41 9.10 -14.81
C ASP A 120 -6.25 8.58 -13.63
N LYS A 121 -7.45 8.10 -13.90
CA LYS A 121 -8.35 7.46 -12.94
C LYS A 121 -7.68 6.26 -12.26
N ASP A 122 -6.95 5.46 -13.02
CA ASP A 122 -6.37 4.21 -12.51
C ASP A 122 -4.87 4.31 -12.22
N GLN A 123 -4.23 5.45 -12.54
CA GLN A 123 -2.78 5.63 -12.45
C GLN A 123 -2.35 6.82 -11.59
N MET A 124 -1.43 6.55 -10.67
CA MET A 124 -0.81 7.56 -9.82
C MET A 124 0.71 7.47 -9.87
N VAL A 125 1.36 8.64 -9.92
CA VAL A 125 2.81 8.78 -9.87
C VAL A 125 3.20 9.34 -8.51
N ILE A 126 4.23 8.77 -7.89
CA ILE A 126 4.82 9.26 -6.64
C ILE A 126 6.28 9.59 -6.91
N GLU A 127 6.64 10.87 -6.74
CA GLU A 127 8.03 11.29 -6.83
C GLU A 127 8.78 10.94 -5.55
N VAL A 128 9.90 10.24 -5.72
CA VAL A 128 10.80 9.82 -4.65
C VAL A 128 12.07 10.66 -4.73
N THR A 129 12.39 11.36 -3.65
CA THR A 129 13.56 12.27 -3.60
C THR A 129 14.60 11.79 -2.60
N ARG A 130 14.19 11.05 -1.55
CA ARG A 130 15.08 10.62 -0.45
C ARG A 130 15.62 9.19 -0.62
N GLY A 131 15.56 8.67 -1.85
CA GLY A 131 16.10 7.36 -2.21
C GLY A 131 15.38 6.18 -1.55
N ARG A 132 16.12 5.10 -1.27
CA ARG A 132 15.57 3.77 -0.93
C ARG A 132 14.63 3.74 0.28
N SER A 133 14.93 4.54 1.31
CA SER A 133 14.18 4.50 2.58
C SER A 133 12.74 4.98 2.38
N GLU A 134 12.55 5.92 1.47
CA GLU A 134 11.23 6.43 1.09
C GLU A 134 10.45 5.38 0.30
N VAL A 135 11.11 4.68 -0.64
CA VAL A 135 10.50 3.56 -1.37
C VAL A 135 9.99 2.49 -0.39
N TYR A 136 10.79 2.11 0.60
CA TYR A 136 10.36 1.12 1.59
C TYR A 136 9.20 1.60 2.46
N ASP A 137 9.15 2.88 2.86
CA ASP A 137 8.01 3.45 3.60
C ASP A 137 6.72 3.37 2.76
N ILE A 138 6.80 3.73 1.46
CA ILE A 138 5.66 3.66 0.54
C ILE A 138 5.20 2.22 0.35
N LEU A 139 6.12 1.29 0.02
CA LEU A 139 5.78 -0.11 -0.20
C LEU A 139 5.17 -0.75 1.04
N THR A 140 5.68 -0.42 2.24
CA THR A 140 5.11 -0.92 3.50
C THR A 140 3.68 -0.43 3.68
N HIS A 141 3.41 0.84 3.38
CA HIS A 141 2.08 1.43 3.47
C HIS A 141 1.11 0.83 2.44
N LEU A 142 1.54 0.64 1.19
CA LEU A 142 0.75 -0.01 0.14
C LEU A 142 0.45 -1.46 0.47
N THR A 143 1.45 -2.19 0.99
CA THR A 143 1.28 -3.59 1.39
C THR A 143 0.25 -3.71 2.51
N PHE A 144 0.33 -2.86 3.54
CA PHE A 144 -0.68 -2.82 4.59
C PHE A 144 -2.07 -2.55 4.03
N LEU A 145 -2.19 -1.52 3.16
CA LEU A 145 -3.46 -1.16 2.54
C LEU A 145 -4.05 -2.33 1.73
N TYR A 146 -3.21 -3.05 0.98
CA TYR A 146 -3.66 -4.17 0.15
C TYR A 146 -4.07 -5.38 0.96
N ILE A 147 -3.37 -5.67 2.05
CA ILE A 147 -3.72 -6.75 2.98
C ILE A 147 -5.07 -6.45 3.63
N GLU A 148 -5.29 -5.22 4.12
CA GLU A 148 -6.56 -4.85 4.73
C GLU A 148 -7.71 -4.85 3.71
N ALA A 149 -7.47 -4.43 2.47
CA ALA A 149 -8.45 -4.52 1.38
C ALA A 149 -8.84 -5.98 1.10
N ASP A 150 -7.87 -6.89 1.04
CA ASP A 150 -8.12 -8.31 0.78
C ASP A 150 -8.87 -8.98 1.93
N LYS A 151 -8.58 -8.62 3.18
CA LYS A 151 -9.33 -9.09 4.36
C LYS A 151 -10.81 -8.76 4.25
N ILE A 152 -11.14 -7.50 3.92
CA ILE A 152 -12.54 -7.07 3.76
C ILE A 152 -13.15 -7.75 2.53
N CYS A 153 -12.41 -7.85 1.42
CA CYS A 153 -12.86 -8.52 0.20
C CYS A 153 -13.24 -9.99 0.43
N ASN A 154 -12.53 -10.71 1.32
CA ASN A 154 -12.87 -12.10 1.65
C ASN A 154 -14.27 -12.27 2.26
N ARG A 155 -14.77 -11.25 2.96
CA ARG A 155 -16.10 -11.27 3.58
C ARG A 155 -17.20 -10.91 2.59
N VAL A 156 -16.86 -10.07 1.61
CA VAL A 156 -17.79 -9.49 0.66
C VAL A 156 -17.99 -10.37 -0.57
N TYR A 157 -16.91 -10.97 -1.09
CA TYR A 157 -16.90 -11.65 -2.37
C TYR A 157 -17.11 -13.16 -2.22
N ILE A 158 -18.13 -13.69 -2.88
CA ILE A 158 -18.45 -15.12 -2.90
C ILE A 158 -17.85 -15.73 -4.16
N SER A 159 -16.74 -16.45 -4.01
CA SER A 159 -16.00 -17.05 -5.14
C SER A 159 -16.81 -18.05 -5.97
N SER A 160 -17.79 -18.74 -5.37
CA SER A 160 -18.61 -19.74 -6.06
C SER A 160 -19.62 -19.13 -7.03
N SER A 161 -20.22 -17.99 -6.69
CA SER A 161 -21.23 -17.33 -7.51
C SER A 161 -20.71 -16.11 -8.29
N LYS A 162 -19.45 -15.70 -8.06
CA LYS A 162 -18.87 -14.43 -8.55
C LYS A 162 -19.73 -13.20 -8.19
N GLN A 163 -20.47 -13.27 -7.09
CA GLN A 163 -21.34 -12.20 -6.62
C GLN A 163 -20.84 -11.63 -5.30
N THR A 164 -21.26 -10.41 -5.01
CA THR A 164 -21.05 -9.75 -3.72
C THR A 164 -22.28 -9.91 -2.83
N ILE A 165 -22.09 -9.86 -1.51
CA ILE A 165 -23.20 -9.84 -0.55
C ILE A 165 -24.11 -8.62 -0.73
N ARG A 166 -25.36 -8.71 -0.26
CA ARG A 166 -26.37 -7.64 -0.39
C ARG A 166 -25.99 -6.36 0.36
N GLU A 167 -25.37 -6.52 1.51
CA GLU A 167 -24.88 -5.44 2.38
C GLU A 167 -23.86 -4.58 1.63
N TRP A 168 -23.00 -5.20 0.82
CA TRP A 168 -22.01 -4.51 0.00
C TRP A 168 -22.65 -3.62 -1.06
N GLN A 169 -23.71 -4.10 -1.71
CA GLN A 169 -24.43 -3.31 -2.73
C GLN A 169 -25.02 -2.02 -2.16
N LYS A 170 -25.47 -2.05 -0.89
CA LYS A 170 -25.94 -0.84 -0.19
C LYS A 170 -24.80 0.12 0.10
N ILE A 171 -23.65 -0.38 0.56
CA ILE A 171 -22.46 0.44 0.81
C ILE A 171 -21.96 1.08 -0.50
N GLU A 172 -21.94 0.31 -1.59
CA GLU A 172 -21.58 0.78 -2.93
C GLU A 172 -22.51 1.90 -3.42
N ALA A 173 -23.82 1.73 -3.23
CA ALA A 173 -24.80 2.76 -3.56
C ALA A 173 -24.53 4.06 -2.80
N THR A 174 -24.28 3.98 -1.49
CA THR A 174 -23.95 5.14 -0.64
C THR A 174 -22.63 5.79 -1.06
N ALA A 175 -21.60 5.00 -1.39
CA ALA A 175 -20.29 5.51 -1.77
C ALA A 175 -20.30 6.23 -3.14
N THR A 176 -21.08 5.69 -4.09
CA THR A 176 -21.18 6.19 -5.47
C THR A 176 -22.21 7.31 -5.63
N SER A 177 -23.12 7.47 -4.66
CA SER A 177 -24.12 8.51 -4.68
C SER A 177 -23.49 9.91 -4.79
N THR A 178 -24.01 10.69 -5.74
CA THR A 178 -23.70 12.12 -5.91
C THR A 178 -24.60 13.00 -5.06
N LYS A 179 -25.66 12.44 -4.47
CA LYS A 179 -26.63 13.15 -3.62
C LYS A 179 -26.23 13.06 -2.15
N THR A 180 -26.66 14.04 -1.36
CA THR A 180 -26.57 13.99 0.09
C THR A 180 -27.35 12.79 0.63
N VAL A 181 -26.64 11.89 1.32
CA VAL A 181 -27.21 10.68 1.92
C VAL A 181 -28.06 11.08 3.13
N GLY A 182 -29.29 10.55 3.21
CA GLY A 182 -30.17 10.81 4.35
C GLY A 182 -29.60 10.22 5.65
N LYS A 183 -29.93 10.80 6.81
CA LYS A 183 -29.41 10.33 8.12
C LYS A 183 -29.66 8.84 8.35
N ASN A 184 -30.88 8.37 8.10
CA ASN A 184 -31.27 6.96 8.30
C ASN A 184 -30.49 6.00 7.37
N GLU A 185 -30.21 6.44 6.15
CA GLU A 185 -29.44 5.66 5.17
C GLU A 185 -27.96 5.60 5.54
N LEU A 186 -27.42 6.70 6.07
CA LEU A 186 -26.07 6.76 6.60
C LEU A 186 -25.90 5.82 7.79
N GLU A 187 -26.80 5.85 8.77
CA GLU A 187 -26.78 4.96 9.95
C GLU A 187 -26.85 3.49 9.54
N SER A 188 -27.73 3.17 8.58
CA SER A 188 -27.84 1.82 8.02
C SER A 188 -26.53 1.40 7.34
N THR A 189 -25.92 2.29 6.56
CA THR A 189 -24.62 2.03 5.89
C THR A 189 -23.51 1.81 6.91
N MET A 190 -23.48 2.61 7.98
CA MET A 190 -22.50 2.48 9.06
C MET A 190 -22.66 1.17 9.83
N ALA A 191 -23.89 0.70 10.04
CA ALA A 191 -24.14 -0.62 10.63
C ALA A 191 -23.58 -1.75 9.76
N TYR A 192 -23.79 -1.70 8.43
CA TYR A 192 -23.20 -2.67 7.50
C TYR A 192 -21.67 -2.60 7.47
N LEU A 193 -21.09 -1.40 7.50
CA LEU A 193 -19.64 -1.23 7.58
C LEU A 193 -19.07 -1.80 8.89
N ALA A 194 -19.72 -1.56 10.03
CA ALA A 194 -19.29 -2.10 11.30
C ALA A 194 -19.24 -3.64 11.29
N GLN A 195 -20.26 -4.27 10.70
CA GLN A 195 -20.29 -5.71 10.51
C GLN A 195 -19.14 -6.20 9.59
N LEU A 196 -18.91 -5.52 8.47
CA LEU A 196 -17.84 -5.89 7.52
C LEU A 196 -16.42 -5.70 8.07
N LEU A 197 -16.23 -4.68 8.89
CA LEU A 197 -14.93 -4.35 9.50
C LEU A 197 -14.69 -5.14 10.80
N GLU A 198 -15.67 -5.92 11.26
CA GLU A 198 -15.69 -6.63 12.55
C GLU A 198 -15.39 -5.68 13.73
N CYS A 199 -16.04 -4.51 13.72
CA CYS A 199 -15.94 -3.52 14.78
C CYS A 199 -17.32 -3.16 15.34
N THR A 200 -17.34 -2.47 16.48
CA THR A 200 -18.61 -1.99 17.04
C THR A 200 -19.13 -0.79 16.24
N TYR A 201 -20.44 -0.55 16.26
CA TYR A 201 -21.03 0.62 15.61
C TYR A 201 -20.41 1.95 16.09
N ASN A 202 -20.15 2.05 17.40
CA ASN A 202 -19.52 3.21 18.01
C ASN A 202 -18.09 3.41 17.49
N GLU A 203 -17.32 2.33 17.37
CA GLU A 203 -15.97 2.36 16.79
C GLU A 203 -16.00 2.80 15.32
N ALA A 204 -16.90 2.23 14.51
CA ALA A 204 -17.07 2.63 13.12
C ALA A 204 -17.43 4.12 12.97
N THR A 205 -18.30 4.64 13.85
CA THR A 205 -18.72 6.04 13.87
C THR A 205 -17.57 6.97 14.28
N ASP A 206 -16.76 6.58 15.28
CA ASP A 206 -15.55 7.33 15.66
C ASP A 206 -14.59 7.45 14.48
N PHE A 207 -14.29 6.34 13.80
CA PHE A 207 -13.42 6.37 12.61
C PHE A 207 -14.05 7.19 11.47
N TYR A 208 -15.35 7.06 11.22
CA TYR A 208 -16.05 7.87 10.23
C TYR A 208 -15.81 9.37 10.48
N ASN A 209 -15.95 9.84 11.73
CA ASN A 209 -15.68 11.23 12.10
C ASN A 209 -14.21 11.61 11.95
N ARG A 210 -13.28 10.72 12.29
CA ARG A 210 -11.83 10.98 12.18
C ARG A 210 -11.33 11.08 10.73
N PHE A 211 -11.99 10.39 9.80
CA PHE A 211 -11.66 10.43 8.38
C PHE A 211 -12.37 11.57 7.63
N GLN A 212 -13.32 12.27 8.25
CA GLN A 212 -14.01 13.39 7.61
C GLN A 212 -13.04 14.51 7.24
N THR A 213 -13.31 15.12 6.10
CA THR A 213 -12.67 16.36 5.67
C THR A 213 -13.75 17.36 5.29
N PRO A 214 -13.49 18.68 5.39
CA PRO A 214 -14.48 19.70 5.03
C PRO A 214 -15.03 19.53 3.61
N ASN A 215 -14.19 19.05 2.69
CA ASN A 215 -14.55 18.87 1.28
C ASN A 215 -15.19 17.50 0.99
N ASN A 216 -14.98 16.49 1.85
CA ASN A 216 -15.46 15.14 1.64
C ASN A 216 -15.92 14.50 2.96
N PRO A 217 -17.22 14.62 3.31
CA PRO A 217 -17.77 14.07 4.55
C PRO A 217 -17.90 12.54 4.51
N TYR A 218 -18.04 11.94 3.32
CA TYR A 218 -18.19 10.49 3.15
C TYR A 218 -16.86 9.79 2.85
N ARG A 219 -15.73 10.43 3.15
CA ARG A 219 -14.38 9.95 2.81
C ARG A 219 -14.12 8.54 3.32
N PHE A 220 -14.54 8.21 4.54
CA PHE A 220 -14.38 6.86 5.11
C PHE A 220 -15.09 5.79 4.28
N ILE A 221 -16.36 6.02 3.93
CA ILE A 221 -17.18 5.08 3.16
C ILE A 221 -16.58 4.89 1.76
N ARG A 222 -16.20 6.00 1.10
CA ARG A 222 -15.56 5.96 -0.22
C ARG A 222 -14.21 5.24 -0.21
N LEU A 223 -13.43 5.42 0.85
CA LEU A 223 -12.14 4.78 1.02
C LEU A 223 -12.28 3.26 1.11
N ILE A 224 -13.15 2.76 1.97
CA ILE A 224 -13.43 1.32 2.10
C ILE A 224 -14.03 0.78 0.79
N TYR A 225 -14.95 1.54 0.17
CA TYR A 225 -15.51 1.20 -1.13
C TYR A 225 -14.44 0.95 -2.19
N HIS A 226 -13.54 1.90 -2.41
CA HIS A 226 -12.52 1.80 -3.44
C HIS A 226 -11.50 0.70 -3.17
N MET A 227 -11.07 0.53 -1.91
CA MET A 227 -10.17 -0.56 -1.50
C MET A 227 -10.73 -1.93 -1.91
N VAL A 228 -11.99 -2.19 -1.57
CA VAL A 228 -12.63 -3.49 -1.84
C VAL A 228 -13.02 -3.62 -3.31
N ARG A 229 -13.46 -2.54 -3.98
CA ARG A 229 -13.76 -2.55 -5.42
C ARG A 229 -12.56 -3.02 -6.24
N VAL A 230 -11.37 -2.49 -5.94
CA VAL A 230 -10.13 -2.92 -6.62
C VAL A 230 -9.83 -4.39 -6.34
N ALA A 231 -9.95 -4.83 -5.09
CA ALA A 231 -9.73 -6.23 -4.72
C ALA A 231 -10.75 -7.21 -5.36
N ILE A 232 -12.01 -6.81 -5.51
CA ILE A 232 -13.04 -7.60 -6.21
C ILE A 232 -12.69 -7.70 -7.70
N ASN A 233 -12.32 -6.58 -8.34
CA ASN A 233 -11.93 -6.57 -9.74
C ASN A 233 -10.72 -7.46 -10.03
N GLU A 234 -9.77 -7.56 -9.10
CA GLU A 234 -8.67 -8.51 -9.20
C GLU A 234 -9.13 -9.97 -9.20
N ARG A 235 -10.05 -10.33 -8.31
CA ARG A 235 -10.56 -11.70 -8.19
C ARG A 235 -11.48 -12.10 -9.34
N SER A 236 -12.29 -11.16 -9.82
CA SER A 236 -13.25 -11.40 -10.90
C SER A 236 -12.57 -11.38 -12.28
N ASN A 237 -11.76 -10.35 -12.55
CA ASN A 237 -11.29 -10.03 -13.90
C ASN A 237 -9.78 -10.27 -14.09
N GLY A 238 -9.03 -10.54 -13.01
CA GLY A 238 -7.57 -10.74 -13.07
C GLY A 238 -6.75 -9.46 -13.21
N ASN A 239 -7.38 -8.29 -13.11
CA ASN A 239 -6.73 -6.98 -13.22
C ASN A 239 -5.92 -6.65 -11.96
N LYS A 240 -4.72 -7.24 -11.83
CA LYS A 240 -3.84 -7.09 -10.68
C LYS A 240 -3.36 -5.64 -10.49
N ARG A 241 -3.26 -5.22 -9.24
CA ARG A 241 -2.53 -4.02 -8.80
C ARG A 241 -1.07 -4.12 -9.23
N VAL A 242 -0.54 -3.05 -9.81
CA VAL A 242 0.83 -3.02 -10.33
C VAL A 242 1.59 -1.84 -9.74
N ILE A 243 2.77 -2.12 -9.20
CA ILE A 243 3.72 -1.10 -8.76
C ILE A 243 4.91 -1.13 -9.71
N THR A 244 5.23 0.00 -10.35
CA THR A 244 6.39 0.13 -11.24
C THR A 244 7.38 1.16 -10.71
N PHE A 245 8.62 1.05 -11.18
CA PHE A 245 9.71 1.97 -10.88
C PHE A 245 10.26 2.50 -12.19
N SER A 246 10.51 3.80 -12.29
CA SER A 246 11.20 4.36 -13.45
C SER A 246 12.64 3.86 -13.55
N ALA A 247 13.21 3.91 -14.75
CA ALA A 247 14.61 3.53 -14.95
C ALA A 247 15.54 4.40 -14.12
N MET A 248 15.33 5.72 -14.12
CA MET A 248 16.17 6.66 -13.37
C MET A 248 16.13 6.40 -11.86
N LEU A 249 14.95 6.09 -11.31
CA LEU A 249 14.84 5.74 -9.89
C LEU A 249 15.57 4.42 -9.57
N ARG A 250 15.47 3.41 -10.45
CA ARG A 250 16.20 2.15 -10.28
C ARG A 250 17.71 2.35 -10.27
N ASP A 251 18.22 3.19 -11.17
CA ASP A 251 19.65 3.49 -11.27
C ASP A 251 20.14 4.24 -10.02
N GLN A 252 19.39 5.25 -9.57
CA GLN A 252 19.70 5.96 -8.32
C GLN A 252 19.77 5.01 -7.12
N ILE A 253 18.79 4.13 -6.96
CA ILE A 253 18.78 3.12 -5.89
C ILE A 253 19.97 2.17 -6.01
N GLY A 254 20.32 1.75 -7.23
CA GLY A 254 21.50 0.93 -7.52
C GLY A 254 22.79 1.56 -7.03
N HIS A 255 23.04 2.83 -7.39
CA HIS A 255 24.22 3.58 -6.94
C HIS A 255 24.29 3.70 -5.41
N HIS A 256 23.16 3.91 -4.74
CA HIS A 256 23.12 3.94 -3.28
C HIS A 256 23.56 2.60 -2.65
N ILE A 257 23.26 1.46 -3.26
CA ILE A 257 23.64 0.14 -2.74
C ILE A 257 25.15 -0.08 -2.88
N HIS A 258 25.70 0.27 -4.04
CA HIS A 258 27.14 0.14 -4.29
C HIS A 258 27.96 1.08 -3.41
N GLY A 259 27.51 2.33 -3.25
CA GLY A 259 28.19 3.31 -2.38
C GLY A 259 28.23 2.89 -0.92
N GLU A 260 27.15 2.31 -0.38
CA GLU A 260 27.13 1.82 1.00
C GLU A 260 28.08 0.62 1.20
N ARG A 261 28.12 -0.32 0.25
CA ARG A 261 29.06 -1.44 0.30
C ARG A 261 30.50 -0.96 0.29
N TRP A 262 30.82 0.00 -0.59
CA TRP A 262 32.14 0.60 -0.67
C TRP A 262 32.52 1.31 0.64
N ALA A 263 31.64 2.13 1.20
CA ALA A 263 31.89 2.83 2.47
C ALA A 263 32.11 1.83 3.63
N ASN A 264 31.33 0.76 3.69
CA ASN A 264 31.48 -0.29 4.70
C ASN A 264 32.79 -1.08 4.52
N GLN A 265 33.21 -1.33 3.28
CA GLN A 265 34.52 -1.95 2.99
C GLN A 265 35.66 -1.02 3.39
N LEU A 266 35.58 0.27 3.10
CA LEU A 266 36.54 1.28 3.51
C LEU A 266 36.65 1.36 5.04
N TYR A 267 35.51 1.39 5.75
CA TYR A 267 35.48 1.40 7.21
C TYR A 267 36.15 0.15 7.80
N LYS A 268 35.86 -1.04 7.26
CA LYS A 268 36.52 -2.29 7.66
C LYS A 268 38.03 -2.26 7.39
N ALA A 269 38.46 -1.74 6.25
CA ALA A 269 39.88 -1.63 5.91
C ALA A 269 40.61 -0.67 6.85
N LEU A 270 40.04 0.50 7.13
CA LEU A 270 40.62 1.51 8.03
C LEU A 270 40.72 1.01 9.47
N THR A 271 39.68 0.36 9.99
CA THR A 271 39.66 -0.18 11.36
C THR A 271 40.59 -1.38 11.54
N THR A 272 40.88 -2.13 10.47
CA THR A 272 41.82 -3.26 10.50
C THR A 272 43.28 -2.77 10.48
N GLN A 273 43.56 -1.59 9.91
CA GLN A 273 44.90 -0.98 9.92
C GLN A 273 45.27 -0.28 11.24
N THR A 274 44.29 -0.03 12.13
CA THR A 274 44.52 0.66 13.42
C THR A 274 44.74 -0.30 14.61
N ARG A 275 45.04 -1.58 14.33
CA ARG A 275 45.41 -2.61 15.31
C ARG A 275 46.82 -3.11 15.03
#